data_AF-A0A3Q0FTB1-F1
#
_entry.id   AF-A0A3Q0FTB1-F1
#
_cell.length_a   1.000
_cell.length_b   1.000
_cell.length_c   1.000
_cell.angle_alpha   90.00
_cell.angle_beta   90.00
_cell.angle_gamma   90.00
#
_symmetry.space_group_name_H-M   'P 1'
#
loop_
_entity.id
_entity.type
_entity.pdbx_description
1 polymer ?
#
loop_
_entity_poly.entity_id
_entity_poly.type
_entity_poly.pdbx_seq_one_letter_code
_entity_poly.pdbx_strand_id
1 'polypeptide(L)'
;MEQAPRQRHASPAVATLESMELAPKRRSCARKCLSAPNVFALVGKKATDDANLTASELPWLGTSILLYLMDPAATCAALRDGRWTGQVRAFFSAFSSGNPTAGPVPEKVAELLRGVQRNYRPEDTHEPCVDASRILEESAKLSAQVVRNMAGRVLAVAVLPGLHLPALRQWVGEPNIGG
;
A
#
# COMPACT_ATOMS: atom_id res chain seq x y z
N MET A 1 -1.59 -0.29 -43.88
CA MET A 1 -0.83 -0.73 -42.70
C MET A 1 -1.27 0.19 -41.57
N GLU A 2 -2.35 -0.17 -40.89
CA GLU A 2 -3.03 0.67 -39.91
C GLU A 2 -2.42 0.37 -38.53
N GLN A 3 -1.76 1.36 -37.92
CA GLN A 3 -1.19 1.23 -36.58
C GLN A 3 -2.33 1.30 -35.56
N ALA A 4 -2.57 0.18 -34.87
CA ALA A 4 -3.52 0.11 -33.77
C ALA A 4 -3.11 1.04 -32.61
N PRO A 5 -4.06 1.69 -31.93
CA PRO A 5 -3.77 2.63 -30.84
C PRO A 5 -3.18 1.89 -29.64
N ARG A 6 -1.99 2.32 -29.18
CA ARG A 6 -1.38 1.85 -27.94
C ARG A 6 -2.32 2.16 -26.77
N GLN A 7 -2.93 1.12 -26.20
CA GLN A 7 -3.61 1.20 -24.90
C GLN A 7 -2.60 1.68 -23.86
N ARG A 8 -2.81 2.89 -23.34
CA ARG A 8 -2.04 3.48 -22.24
C ARG A 8 -2.48 2.81 -20.94
N HIS A 9 -1.79 1.74 -20.55
CA HIS A 9 -1.95 1.15 -19.23
C HIS A 9 -1.23 2.04 -18.21
N ALA A 10 -1.99 2.83 -17.45
CA ALA A 10 -1.45 3.54 -16.29
C ALA A 10 -0.85 2.52 -15.30
N SER A 11 0.33 2.83 -14.73
CA SER A 11 0.95 1.97 -13.73
C SER A 11 -0.04 1.68 -12.59
N PRO A 12 -0.19 0.43 -12.14
CA PRO A 12 -1.10 0.07 -11.04
C PRO A 12 -0.83 0.87 -9.76
N ALA A 13 0.42 1.29 -9.52
CA ALA A 13 0.78 2.15 -8.40
C ALA A 13 0.26 3.60 -8.54
N VAL A 14 0.24 4.12 -9.77
CA VAL A 14 -0.33 5.44 -10.10
C VAL A 14 -1.85 5.39 -9.96
N ALA A 15 -2.49 4.38 -10.55
CA ALA A 15 -3.92 4.16 -10.43
C ALA A 15 -4.37 3.96 -8.96
N THR A 16 -3.56 3.24 -8.16
CA THR A 16 -3.77 3.05 -6.71
C THR A 16 -3.82 4.38 -5.96
N LEU A 17 -2.90 5.31 -6.25
CA LEU A 17 -2.86 6.63 -5.59
C LEU A 17 -3.96 7.56 -6.10
N GLU A 18 -4.40 7.41 -7.35
CA GLU A 18 -5.51 8.19 -7.92
C GLU A 18 -6.86 7.76 -7.35
N SER A 19 -7.10 6.45 -7.18
CA SER A 19 -8.35 5.86 -6.68
C SER A 19 -8.52 5.83 -5.15
N MET A 20 -7.62 6.46 -4.38
CA MET A 20 -7.81 6.61 -2.93
C MET A 20 -8.92 7.63 -2.63
N GLU A 21 -10.16 7.16 -2.66
CA GLU A 21 -11.34 7.86 -2.16
C GLU A 21 -11.70 7.30 -0.79
N LEU A 22 -10.97 7.72 0.25
CA LEU A 22 -11.38 7.49 1.64
C LEU A 22 -11.91 8.80 2.21
N ALA A 23 -13.16 8.81 2.67
CA ALA A 23 -13.79 9.98 3.26
C ALA A 23 -13.13 10.32 4.63
N PRO A 24 -12.33 11.40 4.74
CA PRO A 24 -11.64 11.73 5.98
C PRO A 24 -12.63 12.20 7.05
N LYS A 25 -12.44 11.78 8.32
CA LYS A 25 -13.23 12.24 9.48
C LYS A 25 -13.14 13.74 9.70
N ARG A 26 -12.00 14.33 9.33
CA ARG A 26 -11.72 15.76 9.50
C ARG A 26 -11.67 16.38 8.11
N ARG A 27 -12.39 17.50 7.91
CA ARG A 27 -12.25 18.40 6.75
C ARG A 27 -10.89 19.11 6.78
N SER A 28 -9.80 18.37 6.89
CA SER A 28 -8.49 18.90 6.55
C SER A 28 -8.33 18.65 5.07
N CYS A 29 -8.53 19.70 4.27
CA CYS A 29 -8.08 19.75 2.89
C CYS A 29 -6.54 19.68 2.86
N ALA A 30 -5.96 18.56 3.27
CA ALA A 30 -4.60 18.23 2.91
C ALA A 30 -4.63 18.02 1.40
N ARG A 31 -4.14 19.00 0.63
CA ARG A 31 -3.77 18.81 -0.77
C ARG A 31 -3.04 17.47 -0.86
N LYS A 32 -3.40 16.58 -1.80
CA LYS A 32 -2.71 15.30 -2.06
C LYS A 32 -1.21 15.60 -2.22
N CYS A 33 -0.44 15.46 -1.13
CA CYS A 33 0.98 15.80 -1.08
C CYS A 33 1.83 14.56 -1.41
N LEU A 34 1.31 13.38 -1.08
CA LEU A 34 1.85 12.11 -1.54
C LEU A 34 1.48 11.91 -3.01
N SER A 35 2.44 11.42 -3.80
CA SER A 35 2.32 11.24 -5.25
C SER A 35 3.17 10.04 -5.67
N ALA A 36 2.95 9.52 -6.88
CA ALA A 36 3.72 8.39 -7.39
C ALA A 36 5.25 8.64 -7.41
N PRO A 37 5.75 9.83 -7.83
CA PRO A 37 7.17 10.17 -7.69
C PRO A 37 7.75 10.00 -6.29
N ASN A 38 6.98 10.36 -5.26
CA ASN A 38 7.41 10.21 -3.87
C ASN A 38 7.59 8.73 -3.49
N VAL A 39 6.77 7.83 -4.05
CA VAL A 39 6.89 6.38 -3.84
C VAL A 39 8.04 5.79 -4.65
N PHE A 40 8.21 6.17 -5.91
CA PHE A 40 9.33 5.72 -6.74
C PHE A 40 10.69 6.13 -6.17
N ALA A 41 10.78 7.32 -5.58
CA ALA A 41 12.00 7.79 -4.92
C ALA A 41 12.45 6.88 -3.76
N LEU A 42 11.54 6.17 -3.08
CA LEU A 42 11.87 5.25 -1.98
C LEU A 42 12.74 4.08 -2.44
N VAL A 43 12.47 3.62 -3.65
CA VAL A 43 13.12 2.49 -4.30
C VAL A 43 14.20 2.93 -5.29
N GLY A 44 14.56 4.22 -5.28
CA GLY A 44 15.61 4.78 -6.14
C GLY A 44 15.21 4.88 -7.62
N LYS A 45 13.91 4.78 -7.93
CA LYS A 45 13.39 4.90 -9.29
C LYS A 45 13.00 6.35 -9.59
N LYS A 46 13.18 6.75 -10.85
CA LYS A 46 12.59 7.98 -11.37
C LYS A 46 11.17 7.68 -11.83
N ALA A 47 10.24 8.59 -11.56
CA ALA A 47 8.91 8.53 -12.15
C ALA A 47 9.01 8.90 -13.63
N THR A 48 8.98 7.90 -14.49
CA THR A 48 8.83 8.02 -15.93
C THR A 48 7.48 7.43 -16.33
N ASP A 49 7.01 7.71 -17.54
CA ASP A 49 5.69 7.24 -17.99
C ASP A 49 5.55 5.70 -17.96
N ASP A 50 6.67 4.96 -18.12
CA ASP A 50 6.71 3.49 -18.03
C ASP A 50 7.19 2.96 -16.66
N ALA A 51 7.34 3.82 -15.65
CA ALA A 51 7.84 3.39 -14.35
C ALA A 51 6.81 2.50 -13.66
N ASN A 52 7.25 1.30 -13.27
CA ASN A 52 6.43 0.37 -12.51
C ASN A 52 7.17 -0.17 -11.28
N LEU A 53 6.41 -0.49 -10.24
CA LEU A 53 6.95 -1.17 -9.08
C LEU A 53 7.05 -2.66 -9.35
N THR A 54 8.07 -3.32 -8.82
CA THR A 54 8.14 -4.79 -8.84
C THR A 54 7.41 -5.36 -7.63
N ALA A 55 7.09 -6.66 -7.67
CA ALA A 55 6.56 -7.40 -6.53
C ALA A 55 7.34 -7.15 -5.23
N SER A 56 8.67 -7.14 -5.31
CA SER A 56 9.58 -6.89 -4.19
C SER A 56 9.50 -5.46 -3.63
N GLU A 57 8.91 -4.52 -4.36
CA GLU A 57 8.78 -3.11 -3.99
C GLU A 57 7.39 -2.76 -3.43
N LEU A 58 6.40 -3.65 -3.58
CA LEU A 58 5.06 -3.49 -3.02
C LEU A 58 5.03 -3.20 -1.50
N PRO A 59 5.91 -3.79 -0.67
CA PRO A 59 5.95 -3.43 0.75
C PRO A 59 6.23 -1.95 0.99
N TRP A 60 7.05 -1.30 0.14
CA TRP A 60 7.33 0.13 0.25
C TRP A 60 6.12 0.98 -0.12
N LEU A 61 5.38 0.58 -1.15
CA LEU A 61 4.10 1.20 -1.51
C LEU A 61 3.11 1.07 -0.35
N GLY A 62 2.91 -0.15 0.16
CA GLY A 62 2.00 -0.42 1.28
C GLY A 62 2.34 0.41 2.52
N THR A 63 3.62 0.44 2.89
CA THR A 63 4.11 1.26 4.02
C THR A 63 3.83 2.74 3.83
N SER A 64 4.10 3.27 2.64
CA SER A 64 3.93 4.69 2.30
C SER A 64 2.49 5.12 2.42
N ILE A 65 1.58 4.31 1.87
CA ILE A 65 0.15 4.56 1.92
C ILE A 65 -0.33 4.50 3.37
N LEU A 66 0.02 3.45 4.12
CA LEU A 66 -0.41 3.31 5.51
C LEU A 66 0.04 4.48 6.39
N LEU A 67 1.29 4.94 6.25
CA LEU A 67 1.79 6.11 6.96
C LEU A 67 1.00 7.37 6.61
N TYR A 68 0.69 7.58 5.33
CA TYR A 68 -0.16 8.68 4.90
C TYR A 68 -1.57 8.59 5.49
N LEU A 69 -2.17 7.39 5.51
CA LEU A 69 -3.49 7.17 6.10
C LEU A 69 -3.48 7.37 7.63
N MET A 70 -2.40 7.01 8.32
CA MET A 70 -2.29 7.17 9.77
C MET A 70 -2.04 8.61 10.22
N ASP A 71 -1.38 9.43 9.40
CA ASP A 71 -1.20 10.86 9.68
C ASP A 71 -0.87 11.63 8.38
N PRO A 72 -1.90 12.10 7.65
CA PRO A 72 -1.71 12.85 6.41
C PRO A 72 -0.90 14.13 6.62
N ALA A 73 -1.12 14.82 7.74
CA ALA A 73 -0.47 16.10 8.04
C ALA A 73 1.03 15.91 8.31
N ALA A 74 1.39 14.92 9.15
CA ALA A 74 2.79 14.60 9.43
C ALA A 74 3.50 14.09 8.17
N THR A 75 2.81 13.32 7.32
CA THR A 75 3.36 12.85 6.05
C THR A 75 3.65 14.00 5.09
N CYS A 76 2.73 14.96 4.94
CA CYS A 76 2.99 16.15 4.12
C CYS A 76 4.14 17.00 4.65
N ALA A 77 4.27 17.15 5.97
CA ALA A 77 5.40 17.82 6.58
C ALA A 77 6.72 17.08 6.29
N ALA A 78 6.74 15.75 6.43
CA ALA A 78 7.90 14.92 6.14
C ALA A 78 8.34 15.00 4.67
N LEU A 79 7.39 15.06 3.74
CA LEU A 79 7.65 15.24 2.31
C LEU A 79 8.26 16.61 2.02
N ARG A 80 7.69 17.68 2.58
CA ARG A 80 8.22 19.04 2.43
C ARG A 80 9.65 19.17 2.98
N ASP A 81 9.92 18.51 4.11
CA ASP A 81 11.21 18.58 4.78
C ASP A 81 12.24 17.58 4.21
N GLY A 82 11.90 16.81 3.17
CA GLY A 82 12.78 15.78 2.57
C GLY A 82 13.06 14.58 3.48
N ARG A 83 12.29 14.41 4.57
CA ARG A 83 12.47 13.34 5.58
C ARG A 83 11.67 12.08 5.27
N TRP A 84 10.80 12.11 4.27
CA TRP A 84 9.85 11.05 3.96
C TRP A 84 10.50 9.67 3.79
N THR A 85 11.52 9.55 2.94
CA THR A 85 12.20 8.27 2.69
C THR A 85 12.80 7.66 3.96
N GLY A 86 13.39 8.50 4.82
CA GLY A 86 13.92 8.06 6.11
C GLY A 86 12.82 7.55 7.04
N GLN A 87 11.67 8.25 7.11
CA GLN A 87 10.54 7.83 7.93
C GLN A 87 9.92 6.52 7.46
N VAL A 88 9.70 6.34 6.15
CA VAL A 88 9.17 5.10 5.60
C VAL A 88 10.08 3.92 5.94
N ARG A 89 11.40 4.08 5.78
CA ARG A 89 12.39 3.04 6.10
C ARG A 89 12.43 2.73 7.61
N ALA A 90 12.41 3.77 8.45
CA ALA A 90 12.40 3.60 9.89
C ALA A 90 11.13 2.86 10.36
N PHE A 91 9.96 3.24 9.83
CA PHE A 91 8.71 2.56 10.13
C PHE A 91 8.75 1.10 9.65
N PHE A 92 9.17 0.84 8.42
CA PHE A 92 9.25 -0.53 7.90
C PHE A 92 10.17 -1.41 8.74
N SER A 93 11.33 -0.88 9.16
CA SER A 93 12.28 -1.57 10.03
C SER A 93 11.68 -1.86 11.40
N ALA A 94 11.05 -0.87 12.03
CA ALA A 94 10.38 -1.03 13.33
C ALA A 94 9.19 -2.00 13.23
N PHE A 95 8.43 -1.96 12.13
CA PHE A 95 7.32 -2.88 11.91
C PHE A 95 7.79 -4.32 11.69
N SER A 96 8.91 -4.48 10.98
CA SER A 96 9.54 -5.77 10.69
C SER A 96 10.42 -6.32 11.81
N SER A 97 10.62 -5.58 12.91
CA SER A 97 11.44 -6.01 14.03
C SER A 97 10.86 -7.27 14.69
N GLY A 98 11.72 -8.22 15.06
CA GLY A 98 11.31 -9.49 15.66
C GLY A 98 11.67 -10.67 14.75
N ASN A 99 10.91 -11.77 14.85
CA ASN A 99 11.12 -12.94 14.00
C ASN A 99 10.54 -12.69 12.59
N PRO A 100 11.38 -12.61 11.54
CA PRO A 100 10.93 -12.26 10.18
C PRO A 100 10.06 -13.34 9.53
N THR A 101 10.16 -14.59 10.01
CA THR A 101 9.37 -15.73 9.55
C THR A 101 8.02 -15.79 10.25
N ALA A 102 7.98 -15.52 11.56
CA ALA A 102 6.73 -15.47 12.32
C ALA A 102 5.89 -14.23 11.97
N GLY A 103 6.55 -13.14 11.58
CA GLY A 103 5.89 -11.89 11.22
C GLY A 103 5.42 -11.07 12.44
N PRO A 104 4.69 -9.97 12.19
CA PRO A 104 4.14 -9.15 13.25
C PRO A 104 3.02 -9.90 14.00
N VAL A 105 2.98 -9.73 15.31
CA VAL A 105 1.88 -10.25 16.15
C VAL A 105 0.56 -9.52 15.86
N PRO A 106 -0.61 -10.16 16.07
CA PRO A 106 -1.92 -9.56 15.78
C PRO A 106 -2.13 -8.18 16.39
N GLU A 107 -1.63 -7.95 17.60
CA GLU A 107 -1.75 -6.68 18.33
C GLU A 107 -1.09 -5.54 17.54
N LYS A 108 0.08 -5.79 16.95
CA LYS A 108 0.84 -4.83 16.15
C LYS A 108 0.11 -4.46 14.85
N VAL A 109 -0.55 -5.44 14.24
CA VAL A 109 -1.41 -5.22 13.06
C VAL A 109 -2.68 -4.45 13.45
N ALA A 110 -3.29 -4.78 14.59
CA ALA A 110 -4.45 -4.07 15.10
C ALA A 110 -4.13 -2.60 15.45
N GLU A 111 -2.95 -2.31 16.00
CA GLU A 111 -2.47 -0.94 16.25
C GLU A 111 -2.34 -0.14 14.96
N LEU A 112 -1.77 -0.74 13.91
CA LEU A 112 -1.67 -0.16 12.58
C LEU A 112 -3.06 0.21 12.03
N LEU A 113 -4.01 -0.74 12.06
CA LEU A 113 -5.38 -0.53 11.57
C LEU A 113 -6.14 0.53 12.39
N ARG A 114 -5.98 0.53 13.73
CA ARG A 114 -6.52 1.59 14.60
C ARG A 114 -5.95 2.96 14.22
N GLY A 115 -4.68 3.03 13.83
CA GLY A 115 -4.05 4.26 13.34
C GLY A 115 -4.78 4.86 12.15
N VAL A 116 -5.10 4.03 11.17
CA VAL A 116 -5.88 4.44 9.99
C VAL A 116 -7.30 4.84 10.40
N GLN A 117 -7.99 4.01 11.18
CA GLN A 117 -9.38 4.25 11.61
C GLN A 117 -9.57 5.56 12.39
N ARG A 118 -8.53 6.07 13.07
CA ARG A 118 -8.59 7.38 13.75
C ARG A 118 -8.86 8.54 12.78
N ASN A 119 -8.41 8.45 11.52
CA ASN A 119 -8.53 9.54 10.55
C ASN A 119 -9.66 9.38 9.54
N TYR A 120 -10.22 8.18 9.38
CA TYR A 120 -11.26 7.89 8.38
C TYR A 120 -12.56 7.43 9.02
N ARG A 121 -13.69 7.82 8.42
CA ARG A 121 -14.98 7.25 8.81
C ARG A 121 -15.11 5.90 8.13
N PRO A 122 -15.58 4.86 8.82
CA PRO A 122 -16.18 3.75 8.09
C PRO A 122 -17.29 4.35 7.23
N GLU A 123 -17.36 3.95 5.97
CA GLU A 123 -18.58 4.21 5.19
C GLU A 123 -19.75 3.50 5.88
N ASP A 124 -20.96 4.04 5.76
CA ASP A 124 -22.20 3.39 6.25
C ASP A 124 -22.57 2.17 5.37
N THR A 125 -21.57 1.37 5.02
CA THR A 125 -21.76 0.05 4.42
C THR A 125 -21.92 -0.92 5.58
N HIS A 126 -22.96 -1.76 5.54
CA HIS A 126 -23.19 -2.81 6.53
C HIS A 126 -22.12 -3.95 6.44
N GLU A 127 -21.00 -3.69 5.77
CA GLU A 127 -19.92 -4.65 5.63
C GLU A 127 -19.00 -4.61 6.86
N PRO A 128 -18.58 -5.78 7.38
CA PRO A 128 -17.65 -5.82 8.49
C PRO A 128 -16.30 -5.24 8.07
N CYS A 129 -15.77 -4.33 8.89
CA CYS A 129 -14.42 -3.81 8.72
C CYS A 129 -13.40 -4.95 8.77
N VAL A 130 -12.38 -4.90 7.91
CA VAL A 130 -11.28 -5.85 7.94
C VAL A 130 -10.49 -5.73 9.25
N ASP A 131 -10.28 -6.86 9.93
CA ASP A 131 -9.53 -6.93 11.18
C ASP A 131 -8.10 -7.49 10.99
N ALA A 132 -7.32 -7.48 12.07
CA ALA A 132 -5.93 -7.94 12.07
C ALA A 132 -5.79 -9.42 11.68
N SER A 133 -6.73 -10.28 12.12
CA SER A 133 -6.72 -11.71 11.83
C SER A 133 -6.89 -11.94 10.33
N ARG A 134 -7.83 -11.24 9.70
CA ARG A 134 -8.06 -11.33 8.25
C ARG A 134 -6.87 -10.84 7.45
N ILE A 135 -6.23 -9.73 7.85
CA ILE A 135 -5.00 -9.25 7.19
C ILE A 135 -3.88 -10.29 7.28
N LEU A 136 -3.67 -10.91 8.44
CA LEU A 136 -2.64 -11.93 8.63
C LEU A 136 -2.92 -13.18 7.78
N GLU A 137 -4.18 -13.63 7.73
CA GLU A 137 -4.62 -14.76 6.91
C GLU A 137 -4.34 -14.51 5.42
N GLU A 138 -4.75 -13.36 4.89
CA GLU A 138 -4.52 -13.00 3.48
C GLU A 138 -3.03 -12.80 3.17
N SER A 139 -2.27 -12.26 4.14
CA SER A 139 -0.81 -12.10 4.00
C SER A 139 -0.07 -13.43 3.92
N ALA A 140 -0.55 -14.47 4.60
CA ALA A 140 0.04 -15.80 4.55
C ALA A 140 -0.15 -16.46 3.16
N LYS A 141 -1.18 -16.06 2.40
CA LYS A 141 -1.45 -16.53 1.04
C LYS A 141 -0.48 -15.95 0.00
N LEU A 142 0.17 -14.82 0.30
CA LEU A 142 1.18 -14.25 -0.59
C LEU A 142 2.45 -15.12 -0.62
N SER A 143 2.93 -15.43 -1.83
CA SER A 143 4.15 -16.21 -2.04
C SER A 143 5.39 -15.51 -1.47
N ALA A 144 6.27 -16.29 -0.84
CA ALA A 144 7.57 -15.82 -0.37
C ALA A 144 8.50 -15.33 -1.49
N GLN A 145 8.22 -15.72 -2.73
CA GLN A 145 8.93 -15.24 -3.92
C GLN A 145 8.56 -13.79 -4.26
N VAL A 146 7.36 -13.33 -3.87
CA VAL A 146 6.85 -11.98 -4.13
C VAL A 146 7.32 -11.03 -3.05
N VAL A 147 7.13 -11.39 -1.78
CA VAL A 147 7.64 -10.64 -0.62
C VAL A 147 8.25 -11.59 0.40
N ARG A 148 9.55 -11.45 0.64
CA ARG A 148 10.33 -12.41 1.44
C ARG A 148 9.94 -12.45 2.92
N ASN A 149 9.63 -11.31 3.53
CA ASN A 149 9.29 -11.24 4.95
C ASN A 149 7.77 -11.08 5.17
N MET A 150 7.27 -11.65 6.26
CA MET A 150 5.83 -11.63 6.55
C MET A 150 5.33 -10.21 6.88
N ALA A 151 6.17 -9.37 7.50
CA ALA A 151 5.84 -7.97 7.78
C ALA A 151 5.54 -7.17 6.50
N GLY A 152 6.32 -7.36 5.44
CA GLY A 152 6.11 -6.73 4.15
C GLY A 152 4.86 -7.23 3.43
N ARG A 153 4.50 -8.51 3.61
CA ARG A 153 3.23 -9.06 3.10
C ARG A 153 2.05 -8.38 3.79
N VAL A 154 2.11 -8.26 5.11
CA VAL A 154 1.10 -7.53 5.90
C VAL A 154 0.94 -6.09 5.44
N LEU A 155 2.05 -5.36 5.24
CA LEU A 155 1.98 -3.97 4.77
C LEU A 155 1.44 -3.85 3.34
N ALA A 156 1.76 -4.81 2.47
CA ALA A 156 1.22 -4.85 1.11
C ALA A 156 -0.28 -5.22 1.09
N VAL A 157 -0.73 -6.12 1.96
CA VAL A 157 -2.14 -6.55 2.04
C VAL A 157 -3.02 -5.53 2.75
N ALA A 158 -2.52 -4.87 3.79
CA ALA A 158 -3.31 -3.94 4.60
C ALA A 158 -3.81 -2.69 3.84
N VAL A 159 -3.25 -2.41 2.67
CA VAL A 159 -3.74 -1.32 1.79
C VAL A 159 -4.78 -1.79 0.77
N LEU A 160 -4.95 -3.11 0.59
CA LEU A 160 -5.86 -3.69 -0.39
C LEU A 160 -7.35 -3.52 -0.07
N PRO A 161 -7.83 -3.61 1.18
CA PRO A 161 -9.25 -3.42 1.46
C PRO A 161 -9.78 -2.02 1.13
N GLY A 162 -8.90 -1.00 1.07
CA GLY A 162 -9.24 0.37 0.63
C GLY A 162 -9.02 0.61 -0.87
N LEU A 163 -8.59 -0.41 -1.61
CA LEU A 163 -8.34 -0.38 -3.05
C LEU A 163 -9.25 -1.43 -3.68
N HIS A 164 -10.25 -1.01 -4.45
CA HIS A 164 -11.12 -1.94 -5.17
C HIS A 164 -10.30 -3.12 -5.76
N LEU A 165 -10.69 -4.35 -5.39
CA LEU A 165 -9.96 -5.61 -5.64
C LEU A 165 -9.65 -6.01 -7.12
N PRO A 166 -10.19 -5.41 -8.20
CA PRO A 166 -9.88 -5.88 -9.56
C PRO A 166 -8.40 -5.84 -9.94
N ALA A 167 -7.60 -4.95 -9.32
CA ALA A 167 -6.18 -4.85 -9.63
C ALA A 167 -5.38 -6.11 -9.24
N LEU A 168 -5.79 -6.87 -8.21
CA LEU A 168 -4.99 -8.01 -7.74
C LEU A 168 -5.03 -9.21 -8.69
N ARG A 169 -6.13 -9.43 -9.41
CA ARG A 169 -6.24 -10.51 -10.41
C ARG A 169 -5.23 -10.36 -11.55
N GLN A 170 -4.72 -9.16 -11.78
CA GLN A 170 -3.72 -8.90 -12.80
C GLN A 170 -2.27 -9.05 -12.27
N TRP A 171 -2.07 -9.04 -10.95
CA TRP A 171 -0.76 -9.18 -10.29
C TRP A 171 -0.48 -10.59 -9.78
N VAL A 172 -1.52 -11.28 -9.31
CA VAL A 172 -1.50 -12.72 -9.07
C VAL A 172 -1.79 -13.36 -10.41
N GLY A 173 -0.74 -13.57 -11.23
CA GLY A 173 -0.91 -14.28 -12.50
C GLY A 173 -1.81 -15.49 -12.30
N GLU A 174 -2.85 -15.62 -13.13
CA GLU A 174 -3.77 -16.75 -13.05
C GLU A 174 -2.94 -18.04 -12.95
N PRO A 175 -3.25 -18.97 -12.02
CA PRO A 175 -2.77 -20.32 -12.19
C PRO A 175 -3.35 -20.77 -13.52
N ASN A 176 -2.46 -21.03 -14.48
CA ASN A 176 -2.78 -21.64 -15.75
C ASN A 176 -3.31 -23.06 -15.45
N ILE A 177 -4.59 -23.17 -15.10
CA ILE A 177 -5.30 -24.42 -15.12
C ILE A 177 -5.70 -24.59 -16.58
N GLY A 178 -4.81 -25.25 -17.32
CA GLY A 178 -5.02 -25.59 -18.71
C GLY A 178 -6.32 -26.37 -18.91
N GLY A 179 -7.00 -26.04 -20.00
CA GLY A 179 -7.87 -26.93 -20.75
C GLY A 179 -7.32 -27.03 -22.17
#